data_AF-A0A536SYM6-F1
#
_entry.id   AF-A0A536SYM6-F1
#
_cell.length_a   1.000
_cell.length_b   1.000
_cell.length_c   1.000
_cell.angle_alpha   90.00
_cell.angle_beta   90.00
_cell.angle_gamma   90.00
#
_symmetry.space_group_name_H-M   'P 1'
#
loop_
_entity.id
_entity.type
_entity.pdbx_description
1 polymer ?
#
loop_
_entity_poly.entity_id
_entity_poly.type
_entity_poly.pdbx_seq_one_letter_code
_entity_poly.pdbx_strand_id
1 'polypeptide(L)'
;MPSVIRAIGCKAHAALVRSDGMTKPIAGFSDAPYVSAAGEIVWIGAAPALMHPRAVVLDANTPFRLGARLQVGRLVPWQPPALALDVASRATLHEACARLARELFHIGTPRGFGAMLIGETPPFPFSGVAMRVRALSECLRACDTEAVYAAAVPLLGLGSGLTPSGDDLVGAALFMRRAMAETTVERQRWQELAARLGEVAATRSHVIGAALFCDLATGQSFASLHRMADRLAVADHDGAIDAAREVVAIGSSSGWDMLTGLVIAATGKAAHHDRAWFG
;
A
#
# COMPACT_ATOMS: atom_id res chain seq x y z
N MET A 1 8.94 33.47 0.80
CA MET A 1 9.79 32.59 -0.03
C MET A 1 8.92 31.51 -0.68
N PRO A 2 9.23 31.08 -1.91
CA PRO A 2 8.54 29.96 -2.57
C PRO A 2 8.87 28.64 -1.87
N SER A 3 7.91 27.72 -1.77
CA SER A 3 8.12 26.40 -1.18
C SER A 3 9.15 25.61 -1.98
N VAL A 4 10.23 25.18 -1.34
CA VAL A 4 11.32 24.43 -1.96
C VAL A 4 11.04 22.94 -1.81
N ILE A 5 11.03 22.23 -2.94
CA ILE A 5 10.88 20.77 -2.97
C ILE A 5 12.26 20.13 -2.75
N ARG A 6 12.35 19.18 -1.83
CA ARG A 6 13.58 18.43 -1.49
C ARG A 6 13.62 17.07 -2.17
N ALA A 7 12.46 16.41 -2.27
CA ALA A 7 12.28 15.16 -2.99
C ALA A 7 10.85 15.09 -3.54
N ILE A 8 10.68 14.35 -4.63
CA ILE A 8 9.39 14.25 -5.31
C ILE A 8 9.23 12.88 -5.95
N GLY A 9 8.05 12.29 -5.83
CA GLY A 9 7.70 11.05 -6.51
C GLY A 9 7.34 11.29 -7.97
N CYS A 10 7.46 10.26 -8.81
CA CYS A 10 7.25 10.39 -10.25
C CYS A 10 5.86 10.85 -10.68
N LYS A 11 4.78 10.43 -10.00
CA LYS A 11 3.42 10.91 -10.31
C LYS A 11 3.25 12.36 -9.93
N ALA A 12 3.70 12.74 -8.73
CA ALA A 12 3.68 14.13 -8.28
C ALA A 12 4.48 15.04 -9.22
N HIS A 13 5.69 14.61 -9.61
CA HIS A 13 6.53 15.35 -10.55
C HIS A 13 5.84 15.54 -11.90
N ALA A 14 5.34 14.46 -12.50
CA ALA A 14 4.65 14.53 -13.78
C ALA A 14 3.40 15.43 -13.71
N ALA A 15 2.63 15.32 -12.63
CA ALA A 15 1.45 16.14 -12.39
C ALA A 15 1.79 17.64 -12.27
N LEU A 16 2.81 17.97 -11.47
CA LEU A 16 3.24 19.36 -11.27
C LEU A 16 3.90 19.94 -12.52
N VAL A 17 4.62 19.16 -13.32
CA VAL A 17 5.13 19.63 -14.62
C VAL A 17 3.96 19.96 -15.56
N ARG A 18 2.96 19.09 -15.65
CA ARG A 18 1.77 19.34 -16.50
C ARG A 18 0.91 20.51 -16.02
N SER A 19 0.86 20.76 -14.70
CA SER A 19 0.09 21.86 -14.13
C SER A 19 0.88 23.16 -13.99
N ASP A 20 2.12 23.19 -14.49
CA ASP A 20 3.03 24.32 -14.33
C ASP A 20 3.26 24.71 -12.84
N GLY A 21 3.33 23.71 -11.97
CA GLY A 21 3.49 23.85 -10.52
C GLY A 21 2.23 24.30 -9.79
N MET A 22 1.10 24.45 -10.49
CA MET A 22 -0.17 24.87 -9.89
C MET A 22 -0.91 23.69 -9.25
N THR A 23 -1.53 23.96 -8.11
CA THR A 23 -2.29 22.98 -7.33
C THR A 23 -3.67 23.52 -6.99
N LYS A 24 -4.67 22.65 -6.92
CA LYS A 24 -6.04 22.94 -6.50
C LYS A 24 -6.39 22.15 -5.23
N PRO A 25 -7.24 22.68 -4.35
CA PRO A 25 -7.75 21.89 -3.23
C PRO A 25 -8.58 20.71 -3.76
N ILE A 26 -8.65 19.66 -2.96
CA ILE A 26 -9.56 18.55 -3.18
C ILE A 26 -10.83 18.82 -2.36
N ALA A 27 -11.99 18.81 -3.02
CA ALA A 27 -13.27 19.07 -2.37
C ALA A 27 -13.51 18.05 -1.24
N GLY A 28 -13.88 18.52 -0.04
CA GLY A 28 -14.10 17.69 1.14
C GLY A 28 -12.84 17.25 1.89
N PHE A 29 -11.65 17.65 1.44
CA PHE A 29 -10.36 17.25 2.04
C PHE A 29 -9.41 18.45 2.22
N SER A 30 -9.92 19.64 2.55
CA SER A 30 -9.11 20.86 2.71
C SER A 30 -8.05 20.78 3.79
N ASP A 31 -8.30 19.98 4.83
CA ASP A 31 -7.38 19.80 5.97
C ASP A 31 -6.43 18.61 5.78
N ALA A 32 -6.62 17.83 4.72
CA ALA A 32 -5.71 16.75 4.37
C ALA A 32 -4.49 17.33 3.62
N PRO A 33 -3.30 16.73 3.76
CA PRO A 33 -2.09 17.19 3.06
C PRO A 33 -2.11 16.82 1.56
N TYR A 34 -3.27 16.78 0.92
CA TYR A 34 -3.44 16.36 -0.47
C TYR A 34 -4.01 17.49 -1.33
N VAL A 35 -3.51 17.60 -2.55
CA VAL A 35 -3.96 18.55 -3.56
C VAL A 35 -4.13 17.85 -4.90
N SER A 36 -4.87 18.50 -5.81
CA SER A 36 -4.93 18.10 -7.21
C SER A 36 -3.98 18.94 -8.06
N ALA A 37 -3.17 18.29 -8.90
CA ALA A 37 -2.35 18.93 -9.92
C ALA A 37 -2.60 18.27 -11.28
N ALA A 38 -3.14 19.01 -12.24
CA ALA A 38 -3.53 18.48 -13.56
C ALA A 38 -4.39 17.19 -13.47
N GLY A 39 -5.34 17.15 -12.51
CA GLY A 39 -6.23 16.01 -12.27
C GLY A 39 -5.64 14.91 -11.38
N GLU A 40 -4.34 14.92 -11.11
CA GLU A 40 -3.69 13.91 -10.27
C GLU A 40 -3.69 14.29 -8.80
N ILE A 41 -3.88 13.28 -7.93
CA ILE A 41 -3.72 13.42 -6.48
C ILE A 41 -2.23 13.48 -6.14
N VAL A 42 -1.84 14.54 -5.44
CA VAL A 42 -0.47 14.82 -4.97
C VAL A 42 -0.49 15.02 -3.46
N TRP A 43 0.42 14.35 -2.75
CA TRP A 43 0.60 14.44 -1.31
C TRP A 43 1.73 15.42 -0.97
N ILE A 44 1.40 16.53 -0.33
CA ILE A 44 2.33 17.61 -0.01
C ILE A 44 2.85 17.49 1.43
N GLY A 45 4.13 17.80 1.63
CA GLY A 45 4.73 17.81 2.97
C GLY A 45 4.98 16.41 3.53
N ALA A 46 5.05 15.40 2.67
CA ALA A 46 5.41 14.05 3.07
C ALA A 46 6.81 14.04 3.70
N ALA A 47 7.02 13.23 4.74
CA ALA A 47 8.35 12.98 5.26
C ALA A 47 9.16 12.12 4.26
N PRO A 48 10.50 12.26 4.17
CA PRO A 48 11.33 11.40 3.31
C PRO A 48 11.11 9.90 3.55
N ALA A 49 10.87 9.49 4.80
CA ALA A 49 10.57 8.10 5.16
C ALA A 49 9.26 7.58 4.52
N LEU A 50 8.33 8.47 4.18
CA LEU A 50 7.04 8.19 3.59
C LEU A 50 7.03 8.42 2.06
N MET A 51 8.20 8.32 1.41
CA MET A 51 8.31 8.51 -0.02
C MET A 51 7.36 7.57 -0.77
N HIS A 52 6.59 8.14 -1.68
CA HIS A 52 5.53 7.51 -2.47
C HIS A 52 5.51 8.18 -3.85
N PRO A 53 5.04 7.54 -4.94
CA PRO A 53 5.00 8.19 -6.27
C PRO A 53 4.23 9.51 -6.29
N ARG A 54 3.27 9.69 -5.38
CA ARG A 54 2.46 10.91 -5.22
C ARG A 54 3.03 11.92 -4.24
N ALA A 55 4.12 11.63 -3.53
CA ALA A 55 4.63 12.49 -2.48
C ALA A 55 5.52 13.62 -3.00
N VAL A 56 5.38 14.79 -2.37
CA VAL A 56 6.23 15.97 -2.48
C VAL A 56 6.76 16.26 -1.08
N VAL A 57 8.07 16.09 -0.91
CA VAL A 57 8.77 16.40 0.33
C VAL A 57 9.22 17.84 0.25
N LEU A 58 8.70 18.68 1.15
CA LEU A 58 9.08 20.10 1.23
C LEU A 58 10.23 20.30 2.23
N ASP A 59 10.96 21.39 2.06
CA ASP A 59 11.89 21.87 3.09
C ASP A 59 11.13 22.24 4.36
N ALA A 60 11.61 21.78 5.52
CA ALA A 60 10.95 21.98 6.82
C ALA A 60 10.72 23.46 7.17
N ASN A 61 11.55 24.36 6.64
CA ASN A 61 11.45 25.79 6.93
C ASN A 61 10.49 26.52 5.99
N THR A 62 9.89 25.84 5.01
CA THR A 62 9.02 26.49 4.02
C THR A 62 7.67 25.78 3.89
N PRO A 63 6.63 26.23 4.61
CA PRO A 63 5.33 25.59 4.57
C PRO A 63 4.70 25.68 3.17
N PHE A 64 3.89 24.68 2.85
CA PHE A 64 3.03 24.74 1.68
C PHE A 64 1.96 25.81 1.86
N ARG A 65 1.69 26.56 0.80
CA ARG A 65 0.55 27.48 0.74
C ARG A 65 -0.29 27.15 -0.47
N LEU A 66 -1.57 26.85 -0.25
CA LEU A 66 -2.50 26.56 -1.33
C LEU A 66 -2.57 27.73 -2.32
N GLY A 67 -2.51 27.43 -3.61
CA GLY A 67 -2.47 28.43 -4.68
C GLY A 67 -1.07 29.01 -4.95
N ALA A 68 -0.08 28.76 -4.08
CA ALA A 68 1.31 29.07 -4.40
C ALA A 68 1.84 28.06 -5.42
N ARG A 69 2.57 28.57 -6.41
CA ARG A 69 3.21 27.75 -7.43
C ARG A 69 4.40 26.99 -6.84
N LEU A 70 4.40 25.68 -6.97
CA LEU A 70 5.50 24.81 -6.56
C LEU A 70 6.59 24.79 -7.65
N GLN A 71 7.83 25.02 -7.25
CA GLN A 71 8.97 24.95 -8.15
C GLN A 71 9.52 23.52 -8.17
N VAL A 72 9.22 22.78 -9.25
CA VAL A 72 9.66 21.38 -9.42
C VAL A 72 11.18 21.28 -9.66
N GLY A 73 11.79 22.33 -10.21
CA GLY A 73 13.24 22.41 -10.43
C GLY A 73 13.77 21.33 -11.39
N ARG A 74 15.05 20.95 -11.23
CA ARG A 74 15.72 19.86 -11.97
C ARG A 74 15.82 18.57 -11.14
N LEU A 75 14.90 18.35 -10.21
CA LEU A 75 14.93 17.17 -9.34
C LEU A 75 14.73 15.90 -10.15
N VAL A 76 15.49 14.85 -9.83
CA VAL A 76 15.22 13.50 -10.36
C VAL A 76 14.07 12.92 -9.54
N PRO A 77 12.90 12.63 -10.16
CA PRO A 77 11.78 12.10 -9.41
C PRO A 77 12.07 10.67 -8.94
N TRP A 78 11.76 10.41 -7.67
CA TRP A 78 11.82 9.07 -7.11
C TRP A 78 10.82 8.16 -7.81
N GLN A 79 11.28 6.98 -8.18
CA GLN A 79 10.45 5.89 -8.70
C GLN A 79 10.61 4.68 -7.79
N PRO A 80 9.51 3.96 -7.51
CA PRO A 80 9.62 2.69 -6.80
C PRO A 80 10.48 1.73 -7.63
N PRO A 81 11.39 0.97 -6.99
CA PRO A 81 12.15 -0.06 -7.68
C PRO A 81 11.20 -1.13 -8.24
N ALA A 82 11.54 -1.72 -9.37
CA ALA A 82 10.80 -2.86 -9.87
C ALA A 82 11.14 -4.09 -9.02
N LEU A 83 10.13 -4.73 -8.44
CA LEU A 83 10.30 -6.01 -7.74
C LEU A 83 10.27 -7.13 -8.78
N ALA A 84 11.45 -7.56 -9.25
CA ALA A 84 11.61 -8.69 -10.15
C ALA A 84 12.02 -9.92 -9.36
N LEU A 85 11.10 -10.89 -9.24
CA LEU A 85 11.35 -12.11 -8.49
C LEU A 85 11.59 -13.28 -9.45
N ASP A 86 12.74 -13.93 -9.35
CA ASP A 86 12.97 -15.21 -10.02
C ASP A 86 12.27 -16.36 -9.27
N VAL A 87 12.45 -17.60 -9.72
CA VAL A 87 11.82 -18.77 -9.07
C VAL A 87 12.30 -18.94 -7.63
N ALA A 88 13.60 -18.77 -7.36
CA ALA A 88 14.17 -18.94 -6.03
C ALA A 88 13.71 -17.83 -5.08
N SER A 89 13.75 -16.57 -5.52
CA SER A 89 13.27 -15.42 -4.75
C SER A 89 11.80 -15.53 -4.39
N ARG A 90 10.95 -16.15 -5.23
CA ARG A 90 9.53 -16.35 -4.91
C ARG A 90 9.31 -17.40 -3.84
N ALA A 91 10.04 -18.52 -3.90
CA ALA A 91 10.00 -19.53 -2.85
C ALA A 91 10.52 -18.96 -1.52
N THR A 92 11.63 -18.22 -1.57
CA THR A 92 12.20 -17.51 -0.41
C THR A 92 11.20 -16.51 0.17
N LEU A 93 10.57 -15.68 -0.66
CA LEU A 93 9.58 -14.70 -0.21
C LEU A 93 8.39 -15.37 0.47
N HIS A 94 7.90 -16.50 -0.05
CA HIS A 94 6.80 -17.25 0.58
C HIS A 94 7.16 -17.67 2.01
N GLU A 95 8.31 -18.32 2.20
CA GLU A 95 8.75 -18.76 3.54
C GLU A 95 9.06 -17.58 4.45
N ALA A 96 9.73 -16.54 3.93
CA ALA A 96 10.05 -15.34 4.69
C ALA A 96 8.78 -14.62 5.18
N CYS A 97 7.74 -14.51 4.35
CA CYS A 97 6.44 -13.99 4.76
C CYS A 97 5.77 -14.86 5.82
N ALA A 98 5.83 -16.19 5.67
CA ALA A 98 5.28 -17.12 6.66
C ALA A 98 5.99 -17.01 8.01
N ARG A 99 7.32 -16.80 8.02
CA ARG A 99 8.11 -16.52 9.22
C ARG A 99 7.75 -15.17 9.83
N LEU A 100 7.73 -14.10 9.03
CA LEU A 100 7.37 -12.75 9.49
C LEU A 100 6.00 -12.75 10.21
N ALA A 101 5.03 -13.49 9.68
CA ALA A 101 3.70 -13.62 10.28
C ALA A 101 3.70 -14.30 11.67
N ARG A 102 4.64 -15.21 11.93
CA ARG A 102 4.83 -15.85 13.26
C ARG A 102 5.55 -14.92 14.24
N GLU A 103 6.33 -13.98 13.72
CA GLU A 103 7.23 -13.10 14.47
C GLU A 103 6.74 -11.64 14.55
N LEU A 104 5.44 -11.40 14.33
CA LEU A 104 4.85 -10.05 14.33
C LEU A 104 5.06 -9.27 15.63
N PHE A 105 5.28 -9.96 16.75
CA PHE A 105 5.57 -9.33 18.05
C PHE A 105 6.85 -8.49 18.02
N HIS A 106 7.80 -8.77 17.11
CA HIS A 106 8.98 -7.95 16.92
C HIS A 106 8.71 -6.63 16.18
N ILE A 107 7.57 -6.52 15.48
CA ILE A 107 7.20 -5.35 14.67
C ILE A 107 6.41 -4.35 15.52
N GLY A 108 5.43 -4.83 16.29
CA GLY A 108 4.61 -4.01 17.17
C GLY A 108 3.24 -4.63 17.44
N THR A 109 2.35 -3.87 18.08
CA THR A 109 0.97 -4.32 18.35
C THR A 109 0.12 -4.26 17.08
N PRO A 110 -0.46 -5.39 16.62
CA PRO A 110 -1.30 -5.39 15.43
C PRO A 110 -2.52 -4.47 15.53
N ARG A 111 -2.86 -3.83 14.42
CA ARG A 111 -4.05 -2.95 14.27
C ARG A 111 -4.81 -3.31 13.00
N GLY A 112 -6.07 -2.87 12.90
CA GLY A 112 -6.90 -3.14 11.73
C GLY A 112 -6.98 -4.65 11.45
N PHE A 113 -6.72 -5.04 10.21
CA PHE A 113 -6.66 -6.44 9.79
C PHE A 113 -5.41 -7.19 10.28
N GLY A 114 -4.41 -6.50 10.83
CA GLY A 114 -3.22 -7.13 11.40
C GLY A 114 -3.53 -8.12 12.52
N ALA A 115 -4.61 -7.90 13.28
CA ALA A 115 -5.11 -8.83 14.30
C ALA A 115 -5.38 -10.24 13.74
N MET A 116 -5.80 -10.33 12.47
CA MET A 116 -6.08 -11.63 11.86
C MET A 116 -4.84 -12.49 11.70
N LEU A 117 -3.68 -11.89 11.44
CA LEU A 117 -2.43 -12.63 11.24
C LEU A 117 -2.03 -13.43 12.49
N ILE A 118 -2.32 -12.90 13.68
CA ILE A 118 -2.09 -13.58 14.97
C ILE A 118 -3.29 -14.44 15.42
N GLY A 119 -4.30 -14.61 14.56
CA GLY A 119 -5.48 -15.42 14.82
C GLY A 119 -6.57 -14.73 15.64
N GLU A 120 -6.44 -13.43 15.91
CA GLU A 120 -7.45 -12.65 16.62
C GLU A 120 -8.54 -12.14 15.68
N THR A 121 -9.65 -11.68 16.27
CA THR A 121 -10.72 -11.00 15.53
C THR A 121 -10.41 -9.51 15.47
N PRO A 122 -10.40 -8.88 14.27
CA PRO A 122 -10.15 -7.45 14.17
C PRO A 122 -11.29 -6.67 14.86
N PRO A 123 -11.01 -5.49 15.44
CA PRO A 123 -12.00 -4.72 16.17
C PRO A 123 -13.15 -4.27 15.26
N PHE A 124 -14.31 -3.97 15.84
CA PHE A 124 -15.42 -3.33 15.11
C PHE A 124 -14.91 -2.03 14.44
N PRO A 125 -15.29 -1.75 13.17
CA PRO A 125 -16.29 -2.43 12.34
C PRO A 125 -15.77 -3.62 11.52
N PHE A 126 -14.48 -3.94 11.59
CA PHE A 126 -13.84 -4.94 10.73
C PHE A 126 -14.18 -6.39 11.10
N SER A 127 -14.62 -6.65 12.34
CA SER A 127 -15.08 -7.97 12.78
C SER A 127 -16.16 -8.56 11.86
N GLY A 128 -17.08 -7.73 11.34
CA GLY A 128 -18.16 -8.16 10.45
C GLY A 128 -17.71 -8.61 9.05
N VAL A 129 -16.46 -8.36 8.68
CA VAL A 129 -15.90 -8.77 7.37
C VAL A 129 -14.72 -9.74 7.49
N ALA A 130 -14.39 -10.22 8.70
CA ALA A 130 -13.26 -11.15 8.90
C ALA A 130 -13.37 -12.42 8.04
N MET A 131 -14.59 -12.96 7.88
CA MET A 131 -14.83 -14.11 6.99
C MET A 131 -14.55 -13.80 5.52
N ARG A 132 -14.74 -12.55 5.08
CA ARG A 132 -14.42 -12.13 3.71
C ARG A 132 -12.92 -12.03 3.49
N VAL A 133 -12.16 -11.60 4.48
CA VAL A 133 -10.69 -11.59 4.42
C VAL A 133 -10.13 -13.02 4.40
N ARG A 134 -10.73 -13.96 5.15
CA ARG A 134 -10.39 -15.39 5.05
C ARG A 134 -10.68 -15.93 3.64
N ALA A 135 -11.87 -15.66 3.11
CA ALA A 135 -12.22 -16.05 1.74
C ALA A 135 -11.27 -15.44 0.70
N LEU A 136 -10.89 -14.16 0.85
CA LEU A 136 -9.89 -13.51 0.01
C LEU A 136 -8.56 -14.27 0.04
N SER A 137 -8.06 -14.66 1.22
CA SER A 137 -6.80 -15.42 1.34
C SER A 137 -6.86 -16.78 0.64
N GLU A 138 -8.00 -17.47 0.70
CA GLU A 138 -8.23 -18.75 0.02
C GLU A 138 -8.27 -18.57 -1.51
N CYS A 139 -8.93 -17.53 -2.01
CA CYS A 139 -8.99 -17.20 -3.43
C CYS A 139 -7.61 -16.81 -3.98
N LEU A 140 -6.83 -16.03 -3.21
CA LEU A 140 -5.46 -15.67 -3.55
C LEU A 140 -4.56 -16.91 -3.64
N ARG A 141 -4.71 -17.86 -2.71
CA ARG A 141 -4.00 -19.15 -2.74
C ARG A 141 -4.36 -19.98 -3.99
N ALA A 142 -5.63 -19.97 -4.39
CA ALA A 142 -6.11 -20.66 -5.58
C ALA A 142 -5.75 -19.95 -6.90
N CYS A 143 -5.23 -18.71 -6.83
CA CYS A 143 -4.95 -17.87 -8.00
C CYS A 143 -6.18 -17.61 -8.90
N ASP A 144 -7.38 -17.66 -8.32
CA ASP A 144 -8.65 -17.44 -9.04
C ASP A 144 -9.02 -15.96 -9.00
N THR A 145 -8.77 -15.24 -10.10
CA THR A 145 -8.99 -13.79 -10.18
C THR A 145 -10.47 -13.40 -10.10
N GLU A 146 -11.40 -14.25 -10.54
CA GLU A 146 -12.84 -13.95 -10.42
C GLU A 146 -13.32 -14.13 -8.98
N ALA A 147 -12.86 -15.19 -8.31
CA ALA A 147 -13.15 -15.40 -6.90
C ALA A 147 -12.51 -14.29 -6.02
N VAL A 148 -11.29 -13.87 -6.34
CA VAL A 148 -10.63 -12.71 -5.70
C VAL A 148 -11.45 -11.44 -5.90
N TYR A 149 -11.94 -11.18 -7.13
CA TYR A 149 -12.80 -10.02 -7.41
C TYR A 149 -14.03 -10.03 -6.49
N ALA A 150 -14.78 -11.14 -6.46
CA ALA A 150 -15.98 -11.28 -5.64
C ALA A 150 -15.71 -11.13 -4.13
N ALA A 151 -14.58 -11.64 -3.64
CA ALA A 151 -14.17 -11.51 -2.24
C ALA A 151 -13.69 -10.09 -1.88
N ALA A 152 -13.06 -9.38 -2.82
CA ALA A 152 -12.47 -8.06 -2.61
C ALA A 152 -13.49 -6.91 -2.67
N VAL A 153 -14.47 -6.97 -3.58
CA VAL A 153 -15.47 -5.88 -3.78
C VAL A 153 -16.12 -5.40 -2.47
N PRO A 154 -16.56 -6.27 -1.54
CA PRO A 154 -17.19 -5.83 -0.31
C PRO A 154 -16.24 -5.20 0.70
N LEU A 155 -14.93 -5.39 0.53
CA LEU A 155 -13.89 -4.82 1.41
C LEU A 155 -13.52 -3.40 0.97
N LEU A 156 -13.63 -3.09 -0.32
CA LEU A 156 -13.29 -1.76 -0.84
C LEU A 156 -14.17 -0.66 -0.24
N GLY A 157 -13.52 0.43 0.18
CA GLY A 157 -14.11 1.57 0.89
C GLY A 157 -14.31 1.34 2.40
N LEU A 158 -13.94 0.18 2.94
CA LEU A 158 -14.14 -0.11 4.37
C LEU A 158 -13.05 0.51 5.24
N GLY A 159 -13.43 1.50 6.06
CA GLY A 159 -12.54 2.21 7.00
C GLY A 159 -12.84 3.71 6.97
N SER A 160 -12.64 4.41 8.09
CA SER A 160 -13.00 5.83 8.23
C SER A 160 -11.87 6.82 7.88
N GLY A 161 -10.67 6.33 7.56
CA GLY A 161 -9.49 7.15 7.27
C GLY A 161 -9.41 7.65 5.82
N LEU A 162 -8.35 8.43 5.54
CA LEU A 162 -7.99 8.87 4.18
C LEU A 162 -7.57 7.72 3.24
N THR A 163 -7.29 6.57 3.82
CA THR A 163 -6.99 5.30 3.18
C THR A 163 -7.84 4.27 3.93
N PRO A 164 -8.96 3.83 3.36
CA PRO A 164 -9.78 2.80 3.98
C PRO A 164 -8.98 1.50 4.15
N SER A 165 -9.05 0.88 5.32
CA SER A 165 -8.35 -0.38 5.64
C SER A 165 -8.56 -1.49 4.62
N GLY A 166 -9.76 -1.59 4.05
CA GLY A 166 -10.04 -2.56 3.01
C GLY A 166 -9.33 -2.27 1.68
N ASP A 167 -9.13 -0.98 1.35
CA ASP A 167 -8.36 -0.56 0.17
C ASP A 167 -6.88 -0.90 0.37
N ASP A 168 -6.32 -0.62 1.55
CA ASP A 168 -4.93 -0.93 1.90
C ASP A 168 -4.66 -2.44 1.85
N LEU A 169 -5.56 -3.25 2.43
CA LEU A 169 -5.50 -4.71 2.43
C LEU A 169 -5.54 -5.28 1.01
N VAL A 170 -6.58 -4.94 0.24
CA VAL A 170 -6.76 -5.50 -1.11
C VAL A 170 -5.68 -4.98 -2.06
N GLY A 171 -5.31 -3.70 -1.97
CA GLY A 171 -4.26 -3.10 -2.77
C GLY A 171 -2.91 -3.79 -2.54
N ALA A 172 -2.53 -4.04 -1.29
CA ALA A 172 -1.28 -4.71 -0.97
C ALA A 172 -1.28 -6.20 -1.36
N ALA A 173 -2.45 -6.86 -1.34
CA ALA A 173 -2.58 -8.21 -1.87
C ALA A 173 -2.30 -8.25 -3.38
N LEU A 174 -2.89 -7.32 -4.15
CA LEU A 174 -2.64 -7.20 -5.59
C LEU A 174 -1.19 -6.82 -5.91
N PHE A 175 -0.60 -5.91 -5.12
CA PHE A 175 0.82 -5.56 -5.18
C PHE A 175 1.70 -6.83 -5.15
N MET A 176 1.48 -7.68 -4.14
CA MET A 176 2.29 -8.89 -3.95
C MET A 176 2.00 -9.95 -5.03
N ARG A 177 0.73 -10.17 -5.39
CA ARG A 177 0.37 -11.13 -6.45
C ARG A 177 0.98 -10.77 -7.80
N ARG A 178 1.02 -9.48 -8.14
CA ARG A 178 1.66 -8.99 -9.36
C ARG A 178 3.16 -9.26 -9.36
N ALA A 179 3.83 -9.07 -8.23
CA ALA A 179 5.26 -9.35 -8.11
C ALA A 179 5.60 -10.85 -8.16
N MET A 180 4.71 -11.72 -7.66
CA MET A 180 4.89 -13.17 -7.69
C MET A 180 4.51 -13.84 -9.01
N ALA A 181 3.80 -13.14 -9.90
CA ALA A 181 3.31 -13.69 -11.16
C ALA A 181 4.47 -14.17 -12.05
N GLU A 182 4.42 -15.45 -12.44
CA GLU A 182 5.53 -16.14 -13.13
C GLU A 182 5.55 -15.74 -14.60
N THR A 183 4.37 -15.76 -15.20
CA THR A 183 4.19 -15.59 -16.64
C THR A 183 3.65 -14.21 -16.99
N THR A 184 3.85 -13.80 -18.24
CA THR A 184 3.23 -12.58 -18.76
C THR A 184 1.71 -12.67 -18.76
N VAL A 185 1.15 -13.87 -18.99
CA VAL A 185 -0.31 -14.11 -18.95
C VAL A 185 -0.86 -13.91 -17.54
N GLU A 186 -0.20 -14.43 -16.51
CA GLU A 186 -0.62 -14.20 -15.13
C GLU A 186 -0.50 -12.72 -14.74
N ARG A 187 0.61 -12.07 -15.11
CA ARG A 187 0.77 -10.62 -14.88
C ARG A 187 -0.37 -9.83 -15.51
N GLN A 188 -0.78 -10.19 -16.73
CA GLN A 188 -1.90 -9.56 -17.43
C GLN A 188 -3.23 -9.78 -16.69
N ARG A 189 -3.51 -11.01 -16.23
CA ARG A 189 -4.73 -11.32 -15.46
C ARG A 189 -4.82 -10.50 -14.16
N TRP A 190 -3.71 -10.40 -13.42
CA TRP A 190 -3.67 -9.56 -12.20
C TRP A 190 -3.82 -8.07 -12.52
N GLN A 191 -3.32 -7.60 -13.66
CA GLN A 191 -3.50 -6.23 -14.13
C GLN A 191 -4.96 -5.93 -14.49
N GLU A 192 -5.63 -6.83 -15.20
CA GLU A 192 -7.05 -6.70 -15.55
C GLU A 192 -7.94 -6.70 -14.29
N LEU A 193 -7.64 -7.58 -13.33
CA LEU A 193 -8.32 -7.58 -12.03
C LEU A 193 -8.09 -6.26 -11.27
N ALA A 194 -6.86 -5.76 -11.24
CA ALA A 194 -6.54 -4.47 -10.61
C ALA A 194 -7.31 -3.31 -11.25
N ALA A 195 -7.45 -3.29 -12.57
CA ALA A 195 -8.23 -2.28 -13.28
C ALA A 195 -9.72 -2.32 -12.88
N ARG A 196 -10.33 -3.51 -12.90
CA ARG A 196 -11.74 -3.70 -12.48
C ARG A 196 -11.97 -3.29 -11.03
N LEU A 197 -11.08 -3.67 -10.12
CA LEU A 197 -11.19 -3.26 -8.71
C LEU A 197 -10.91 -1.77 -8.53
N GLY A 198 -10.10 -1.15 -9.39
CA GLY A 198 -9.89 0.30 -9.42
C GLY A 198 -11.17 1.07 -9.74
N GLU A 199 -11.97 0.58 -10.70
CA GLU A 199 -13.30 1.13 -11.00
C GLU A 199 -14.25 1.03 -9.79
N VAL A 200 -14.21 -0.11 -9.08
CA VAL A 200 -14.99 -0.29 -7.85
C VAL A 200 -14.52 0.66 -6.76
N ALA A 201 -13.21 0.76 -6.52
CA ALA A 201 -12.63 1.67 -5.52
C ALA A 201 -13.01 3.14 -5.80
N ALA A 202 -13.05 3.55 -7.06
CA ALA A 202 -13.47 4.89 -7.46
C ALA A 202 -14.92 5.25 -7.08
N THR A 203 -15.78 4.24 -6.87
CA THR A 203 -17.19 4.43 -6.47
C THR A 203 -17.44 4.20 -4.97
N ARG A 204 -16.58 3.42 -4.31
CA ARG A 204 -16.75 3.01 -2.90
C ARG A 204 -15.82 3.72 -1.93
N SER A 205 -14.71 4.24 -2.43
CA SER A 205 -13.74 5.03 -1.67
C SER A 205 -13.83 6.49 -2.08
N HIS A 206 -13.16 7.35 -1.33
CA HIS A 206 -12.98 8.74 -1.76
C HIS A 206 -11.77 8.87 -2.68
N VAL A 207 -11.65 10.01 -3.36
CA VAL A 207 -10.67 10.22 -4.44
C VAL A 207 -9.21 9.97 -4.04
N ILE A 208 -8.84 10.21 -2.78
CA ILE A 208 -7.48 9.95 -2.28
C ILE A 208 -7.27 8.45 -2.05
N GLY A 209 -8.20 7.79 -1.35
CA GLY A 209 -8.16 6.35 -1.10
C GLY A 209 -8.15 5.55 -2.40
N ALA A 210 -9.03 5.89 -3.35
CA ALA A 210 -9.06 5.26 -4.67
C ALA A 210 -7.75 5.45 -5.46
N ALA A 211 -7.14 6.64 -5.39
CA ALA A 211 -5.88 6.92 -6.07
C ALA A 211 -4.70 6.11 -5.49
N LEU A 212 -4.65 5.96 -4.16
CA LEU A 212 -3.65 5.16 -3.46
C LEU A 212 -3.88 3.66 -3.67
N PHE A 213 -5.14 3.20 -3.66
CA PHE A 213 -5.51 1.84 -4.02
C PHE A 213 -5.00 1.46 -5.41
N CYS A 214 -5.27 2.30 -6.42
CA CYS A 214 -4.82 2.06 -7.79
C CYS A 214 -3.31 2.03 -7.91
N ASP A 215 -2.58 2.86 -7.14
CA ASP A 215 -1.13 2.81 -7.09
C ASP A 215 -0.67 1.44 -6.55
N LEU A 216 -1.17 1.02 -5.39
CA LEU A 216 -0.82 -0.28 -4.79
C LEU A 216 -1.13 -1.44 -5.74
N ALA A 217 -2.35 -1.47 -6.28
CA ALA A 217 -2.83 -2.52 -7.17
C ALA A 217 -2.02 -2.61 -8.48
N THR A 218 -1.38 -1.53 -8.89
CA THR A 218 -0.50 -1.49 -10.07
C THR A 218 0.97 -1.70 -9.75
N GLY A 219 1.32 -2.02 -8.50
CA GLY A 219 2.69 -2.31 -8.07
C GLY A 219 3.46 -1.09 -7.56
N GLN A 220 2.78 0.02 -7.27
CA GLN A 220 3.39 1.27 -6.84
C GLN A 220 2.95 1.60 -5.41
N SER A 221 3.89 1.85 -4.49
CA SER A 221 3.55 2.06 -3.09
C SER A 221 4.65 2.83 -2.38
N PHE A 222 4.54 2.94 -1.06
CA PHE A 222 5.53 3.53 -0.18
C PHE A 222 6.88 2.83 -0.33
N ALA A 223 7.96 3.60 -0.24
CA ALA A 223 9.31 3.09 -0.35
C ALA A 223 9.61 1.97 0.67
N SER A 224 9.04 2.05 1.88
CA SER A 224 9.18 1.01 2.91
C SER A 224 8.53 -0.32 2.53
N LEU A 225 7.37 -0.32 1.86
CA LEU A 225 6.73 -1.56 1.40
C LEU A 225 7.55 -2.25 0.31
N HIS A 226 8.11 -1.47 -0.61
CA HIS A 226 9.04 -1.96 -1.64
C HIS A 226 10.31 -2.54 -1.03
N ARG A 227 10.93 -1.82 -0.07
CA ARG A 227 12.10 -2.33 0.67
C ARG A 227 11.76 -3.62 1.40
N MET A 228 10.65 -3.68 2.12
CA MET A 228 10.25 -4.88 2.85
C MET A 228 10.13 -6.11 1.92
N ALA A 229 9.46 -5.95 0.77
CA ALA A 229 9.31 -7.03 -0.19
C ALA A 229 10.65 -7.48 -0.81
N ASP A 230 11.57 -6.54 -1.08
CA ASP A 230 12.94 -6.81 -1.52
C ASP A 230 13.72 -7.62 -0.47
N ARG A 231 13.68 -7.22 0.81
CA ARG A 231 14.35 -7.92 1.92
C ARG A 231 13.82 -9.34 2.11
N LEU A 232 12.50 -9.51 2.04
CA LEU A 232 11.84 -10.82 2.11
C LEU A 232 12.28 -11.73 0.95
N ALA A 233 12.44 -11.18 -0.26
CA ALA A 233 12.85 -11.95 -1.45
C ALA A 233 14.29 -12.49 -1.37
N VAL A 234 15.16 -11.90 -0.56
CA VAL A 234 16.55 -12.30 -0.38
C VAL A 234 16.83 -12.93 0.99
N ALA A 235 15.79 -13.27 1.76
CA ALA A 235 15.88 -13.80 3.12
C ALA A 235 16.66 -12.91 4.12
N ASP A 236 16.71 -11.59 3.89
CA ASP A 236 17.26 -10.63 4.84
C ASP A 236 16.21 -10.36 5.93
N HIS A 237 16.24 -11.19 6.97
CA HIS A 237 15.21 -11.22 7.99
C HIS A 237 15.18 -9.95 8.86
N ASP A 238 16.33 -9.52 9.36
CA ASP A 238 16.42 -8.32 10.21
C ASP A 238 16.04 -7.07 9.41
N GLY A 239 16.53 -6.97 8.17
CA GLY A 239 16.12 -5.91 7.25
C GLY A 239 14.62 -5.92 6.93
N ALA A 240 14.01 -7.09 6.83
CA ALA A 240 12.57 -7.22 6.63
C ALA A 240 11.78 -6.76 7.86
N ILE A 241 12.21 -7.06 9.09
CA ILE A 241 11.58 -6.58 10.32
C ILE A 241 11.67 -5.05 10.41
N ASP A 242 12.84 -4.47 10.14
CA ASP A 242 13.02 -3.02 10.21
C ASP A 242 12.17 -2.30 9.16
N ALA A 243 12.14 -2.81 7.92
CA ALA A 243 11.25 -2.28 6.89
C ALA A 243 9.77 -2.47 7.26
N ALA A 244 9.39 -3.57 7.90
CA ALA A 244 8.02 -3.79 8.37
C ALA A 244 7.63 -2.79 9.47
N ARG A 245 8.54 -2.44 10.38
CA ARG A 245 8.33 -1.38 11.39
C ARG A 245 8.04 -0.03 10.72
N GLU A 246 8.77 0.30 9.66
CA GLU A 246 8.51 1.50 8.87
C GLU A 246 7.16 1.44 8.14
N VAL A 247 6.76 0.26 7.65
CA VAL A 247 5.46 0.06 7.01
C VAL A 247 4.33 0.26 8.02
N VAL A 248 4.36 -0.40 9.18
CA VAL A 248 3.27 -0.31 10.17
C VAL A 248 3.16 1.06 10.84
N ALA A 249 4.20 1.90 10.73
CA ALA A 249 4.17 3.30 11.14
C ALA A 249 3.38 4.21 10.17
N ILE A 250 2.97 3.71 9.00
CA ILE A 250 2.17 4.46 8.04
C ILE A 250 0.71 4.50 8.49
N GLY A 251 0.23 5.70 8.81
CA GLY A 251 -1.16 5.92 9.21
C GLY A 251 -1.51 5.24 10.54
N SER A 252 -2.80 5.24 10.89
CA SER A 252 -3.26 4.64 12.16
C SER A 252 -3.28 3.10 12.11
N SER A 253 -3.83 2.55 11.01
CA SER A 253 -3.88 1.11 10.74
C SER A 253 -3.41 0.74 9.32
N SER A 254 -3.33 1.70 8.39
CA SER A 254 -3.01 1.45 6.98
C SER A 254 -1.74 0.63 6.77
N GLY A 255 -0.68 0.91 7.54
CA GLY A 255 0.53 0.10 7.54
C GLY A 255 0.31 -1.37 7.88
N TRP A 256 -0.50 -1.64 8.91
CA TRP A 256 -0.89 -3.01 9.29
C TRP A 256 -1.81 -3.67 8.27
N ASP A 257 -2.73 -2.90 7.69
CA ASP A 257 -3.66 -3.40 6.67
C ASP A 257 -2.89 -3.78 5.39
N MET A 258 -1.92 -2.95 4.95
CA MET A 258 -1.00 -3.26 3.86
C MET A 258 -0.12 -4.48 4.17
N LEU A 259 0.47 -4.56 5.37
CA LEU A 259 1.27 -5.71 5.79
C LEU A 259 0.44 -7.00 5.73
N THR A 260 -0.81 -6.94 6.20
CA THR A 260 -1.73 -8.08 6.16
C THR A 260 -2.02 -8.51 4.72
N GLY A 261 -2.34 -7.56 3.83
CA GLY A 261 -2.62 -7.85 2.42
C GLY A 261 -1.45 -8.54 1.72
N LEU A 262 -0.24 -8.04 1.96
CA LEU A 262 0.99 -8.62 1.43
C LEU A 262 1.20 -10.05 1.94
N VAL A 263 1.10 -10.26 3.25
CA VAL A 263 1.31 -11.58 3.87
C VAL A 263 0.28 -12.59 3.35
N ILE A 264 -1.01 -12.27 3.36
CA ILE A 264 -2.03 -13.24 2.91
C ILE A 264 -1.91 -13.57 1.42
N ALA A 265 -1.44 -12.64 0.59
CA ALA A 265 -1.21 -12.87 -0.84
C ALA A 265 0.00 -13.77 -1.10
N ALA A 266 1.04 -13.65 -0.26
CA ALA A 266 2.24 -14.48 -0.33
C ALA A 266 2.01 -15.90 0.23
N THR A 267 1.29 -16.01 1.35
CA THR A 267 1.15 -17.27 2.12
C THR A 267 -0.14 -18.01 1.85
N GLY A 268 -1.18 -17.32 1.36
CA GLY A 268 -2.53 -17.86 1.23
C GLY A 268 -3.24 -18.11 2.57
N LYS A 269 -2.75 -17.51 3.66
CA LYS A 269 -3.27 -17.71 5.02
C LYS A 269 -3.57 -16.38 5.70
N ALA A 270 -4.80 -16.20 6.14
CA ALA A 270 -5.21 -15.05 6.93
C ALA A 270 -4.89 -15.15 8.43
N ALA A 271 -4.46 -16.32 8.90
CA ALA A 271 -4.04 -16.56 10.28
C ALA A 271 -2.84 -17.51 10.31
N HIS A 272 -1.84 -17.16 11.11
CA HIS A 272 -0.62 -17.94 11.30
C HIS A 272 -0.55 -18.33 12.78
N HIS A 273 -1.18 -19.46 13.11
CA HIS A 273 -1.13 -19.99 14.47
C HIS A 273 0.26 -20.54 14.78
N ASP A 274 1.00 -19.82 15.62
CA ASP A 274 1.92 -20.44 16.57
C ASP A 274 1.28 -20.34 17.96
N ARG A 275 1.17 -21.46 18.67
CA ARG A 275 0.57 -21.59 20.01
C ARG A 275 1.37 -20.87 21.13
N ALA A 276 2.24 -19.92 20.81
CA ALA A 276 3.24 -19.37 21.73
C ALA A 276 2.98 -17.93 22.22
N TRP A 277 1.75 -17.41 22.11
CA TRP A 277 1.40 -16.06 22.59
C TRP A 277 0.86 -16.01 24.02
N PHE A 278 1.00 -17.08 24.80
CA PHE A 278 0.78 -17.08 26.24
C PHE A 278 2.04 -17.57 26.95
N GLY A 279 2.87 -16.61 27.36
CA GLY A 279 4.04 -16.78 28.21
C GLY A 279 4.43 -15.44 28.80
#